data_AF-A0A2E2I9E9-F1
#
_entry.id   AF-A0A2E2I9E9-F1
#
_cell.length_a   1.000
_cell.length_b   1.000
_cell.length_c   1.000
_cell.angle_alpha   90.00
_cell.angle_beta   90.00
_cell.angle_gamma   90.00
#
_symmetry.space_group_name_H-M   'P 1'
#
loop_
_entity.id
_entity.type
_entity.pdbx_description
1 polymer ?
#
loop_
_entity_poly.entity_id
_entity_poly.type
_entity_poly.pdbx_seq_one_letter_code
_entity_poly.pdbx_strand_id
1 'polypeptide(L)'
;MSKDFDGWDEIDWDIDIDSARFQFHIIEAWNKNNPNVKDKWSQWPNQLGKLKLLLLPLGYHSSPWDKKPKLTDDESEQLKRDWLKVAQYISETDSIELDENTFTVIGQHGSKFRFDISLEFHRWLPPNSLDRHYTALRNIRNGARNKHVLGNHIANLEACLATWEIETNSESIGFGFVSFPEHMTEYKNMEYQDAHIIPQGESFPESLLMMIQLLVEDVEVWNILHQQELARRKSNEEFDKKWPNGRPDDWMYL
;
A
#
# COMPACT_ATOMS: atom_id res chain seq x y z
N MET A 1 19.03 35.01 -16.91
CA MET A 1 19.26 34.07 -15.81
C MET A 1 17.90 33.55 -15.40
N SER A 2 17.56 32.31 -15.74
CA SER A 2 16.40 31.65 -15.15
C SER A 2 16.66 31.62 -13.64
N LYS A 3 15.71 32.09 -12.82
CA LYS A 3 15.76 31.74 -11.39
C LYS A 3 15.81 30.22 -11.32
N ASP A 4 16.68 29.68 -10.47
CA ASP A 4 16.56 28.28 -10.07
C ASP A 4 15.16 28.16 -9.45
N PHE A 5 14.32 27.30 -10.02
CA PHE A 5 13.01 27.03 -9.46
C PHE A 5 13.22 26.35 -8.11
N ASP A 6 12.58 26.90 -7.07
CA ASP A 6 12.45 26.24 -5.78
C ASP A 6 10.95 26.02 -5.53
N GLY A 7 10.58 24.81 -5.10
CA GLY A 7 9.18 24.42 -4.97
C GLY A 7 8.55 24.87 -3.65
N TRP A 8 9.19 25.76 -2.89
CA TRP A 8 8.77 26.12 -1.53
C TRP A 8 7.40 26.79 -1.49
N ASP A 9 7.16 27.68 -2.45
CA ASP A 9 5.89 28.42 -2.56
C ASP A 9 4.72 27.53 -3.00
N GLU A 10 5.00 26.32 -3.48
CA GLU A 10 4.01 25.33 -3.96
C GLU A 10 3.68 24.26 -2.90
N ILE A 11 4.36 24.28 -1.74
CA ILE A 11 4.05 23.36 -0.64
C ILE A 11 2.80 23.86 0.09
N ASP A 12 1.81 22.98 0.20
CA ASP A 12 0.69 23.15 1.10
C ASP A 12 1.12 22.69 2.50
N TRP A 13 1.30 23.66 3.40
CA TRP A 13 1.77 23.44 4.76
C TRP A 13 0.66 23.04 5.73
N ASP A 14 -0.60 23.03 5.29
CA ASP A 14 -1.72 22.57 6.11
C ASP A 14 -1.86 21.03 6.10
N ILE A 15 -1.13 20.35 5.21
CA ILE A 15 -1.05 18.88 5.17
C ILE A 15 -0.13 18.38 6.31
N ASP A 16 -0.54 17.33 7.01
CA ASP A 16 0.29 16.70 8.05
C ASP A 16 1.63 16.20 7.50
N ILE A 17 2.74 16.68 8.08
CA ILE A 17 4.10 16.47 7.59
C ILE A 17 4.51 14.99 7.62
N ASP A 18 3.94 14.24 8.55
CA ASP A 18 4.26 12.83 8.77
C ASP A 18 3.44 11.89 7.86
N SER A 19 2.49 12.45 7.09
CA SER A 19 1.62 11.69 6.19
C SER A 19 2.26 11.37 4.84
N ALA A 20 1.83 10.27 4.21
CA ALA A 20 2.22 9.94 2.85
C ALA A 20 1.82 11.04 1.86
N ARG A 21 0.64 11.64 2.04
CA ARG A 21 0.13 12.77 1.25
C ARG A 21 1.14 13.91 1.18
N PHE A 22 1.72 14.31 2.31
CA PHE A 22 2.73 15.37 2.34
C PHE A 22 4.00 14.99 1.58
N GLN A 23 4.45 13.73 1.72
CA GLN A 23 5.66 13.25 1.03
C GLN A 23 5.51 13.28 -0.50
N PHE A 24 4.33 12.90 -1.02
CA PHE A 24 4.03 13.01 -2.45
C PHE A 24 3.80 14.46 -2.88
N HIS A 25 3.13 15.28 -2.06
CA HIS A 25 2.90 16.71 -2.32
C HIS A 25 4.22 17.47 -2.49
N ILE A 26 5.21 17.18 -1.64
CA ILE A 26 6.56 17.75 -1.77
C ILE A 26 7.18 17.41 -3.14
N ILE A 27 7.07 16.15 -3.57
CA ILE A 27 7.64 15.71 -4.84
C ILE A 27 6.93 16.40 -6.01
N GLU A 28 5.59 16.52 -5.93
CA GLU A 28 4.77 17.24 -6.90
C GLU A 28 5.18 18.71 -7.00
N ALA A 29 5.28 19.41 -5.87
CA ALA A 29 5.72 20.81 -5.80
C ALA A 29 7.07 21.06 -6.50
N TRP A 30 7.99 20.09 -6.45
CA TRP A 30 9.31 20.21 -7.10
C TRP A 30 9.32 19.93 -8.60
N ASN A 31 8.27 19.32 -9.14
CA ASN A 31 8.23 18.84 -10.52
C ASN A 31 7.12 19.46 -11.35
N LYS A 32 5.87 19.48 -10.87
CA LYS A 32 4.69 19.87 -11.66
C LYS A 32 4.75 21.30 -12.19
N ASN A 33 5.19 22.23 -11.33
CA ASN A 33 5.29 23.65 -11.66
C ASN A 33 6.71 24.09 -12.05
N ASN A 34 7.65 23.13 -12.15
CA ASN A 34 9.05 23.43 -12.44
C ASN A 34 9.27 23.60 -13.95
N PRO A 35 9.67 24.78 -14.44
CA PRO A 35 9.84 25.03 -15.89
C PRO A 35 10.99 24.23 -16.52
N ASN A 36 11.88 23.67 -15.69
CA ASN A 36 12.98 22.82 -16.15
C ASN A 36 12.59 21.34 -16.23
N VAL A 37 11.43 20.97 -15.70
CA VAL A 37 10.85 19.64 -15.78
C VAL A 37 9.77 19.67 -16.86
N LYS A 38 9.81 18.70 -17.76
CA LYS A 38 8.81 18.54 -18.83
C LYS A 38 7.92 17.35 -18.49
N ASP A 39 7.82 16.41 -19.41
CA ASP A 39 6.89 15.28 -19.37
C ASP A 39 7.27 14.19 -18.36
N LYS A 40 8.50 14.21 -17.81
CA LYS A 40 8.95 13.19 -16.86
C LYS A 40 9.57 13.83 -15.63
N TRP A 41 8.98 13.53 -14.48
CA TRP A 41 9.46 14.02 -13.20
C TRP A 41 10.85 13.47 -12.93
N SER A 42 11.75 14.36 -12.55
CA SER A 42 13.19 14.09 -12.47
C SER A 42 13.89 14.86 -11.36
N GLN A 43 13.23 15.87 -10.78
CA GLN A 43 13.82 16.71 -9.75
C GLN A 43 13.50 16.14 -8.38
N TRP A 44 14.56 15.80 -7.64
CA TRP A 44 14.44 15.36 -6.25
C TRP A 44 14.67 16.55 -5.30
N PRO A 45 13.80 16.77 -4.30
CA PRO A 45 13.89 17.89 -3.37
C PRO A 45 14.97 17.64 -2.29
N ASN A 46 16.24 17.62 -2.72
CA ASN A 46 17.38 17.28 -1.85
C ASN A 46 17.51 18.19 -0.61
N GLN A 47 17.08 19.44 -0.70
CA GLN A 47 17.12 20.38 0.43
C GLN A 47 16.16 19.98 1.55
N LEU A 48 14.95 19.53 1.21
CA LEU A 48 13.95 19.06 2.18
C LEU A 48 14.39 17.77 2.88
N GLY A 49 15.11 16.89 2.16
CA GLY A 49 15.76 15.73 2.77
C GLY A 49 16.79 16.13 3.84
N LYS A 50 17.59 17.18 3.61
CA LYS A 50 18.57 17.70 4.59
C LYS A 50 17.88 18.32 5.81
N LEU A 51 16.72 18.94 5.62
CA LEU A 51 15.90 19.53 6.67
C LEU A 51 15.04 18.52 7.42
N LYS A 52 15.10 17.22 7.05
CA LYS A 52 14.28 16.16 7.63
C LYS A 52 12.77 16.39 7.46
N LEU A 53 12.38 16.95 6.32
CA LEU A 53 10.99 17.12 5.91
C LEU A 53 10.54 16.04 4.92
N LEU A 54 11.50 15.45 4.19
CA LEU A 54 11.24 14.32 3.29
C LEU A 54 11.77 13.01 3.90
N LEU A 55 10.87 12.10 4.23
CA LEU A 55 11.12 10.74 4.73
C LEU A 55 11.60 9.79 3.63
N LEU A 56 11.18 10.04 2.39
CA LEU A 56 11.60 9.28 1.21
C LEU A 56 13.09 9.51 0.88
N PRO A 57 13.78 8.55 0.27
CA PRO A 57 13.26 7.29 -0.31
C PRO A 57 13.07 6.12 0.67
N LEU A 58 13.55 6.24 1.90
CA LEU A 58 13.53 5.15 2.89
C LEU A 58 12.21 5.02 3.67
N GLY A 59 11.37 6.06 3.62
CA GLY A 59 10.16 6.14 4.45
C GLY A 59 10.43 6.48 5.92
N TYR A 60 11.69 6.71 6.30
CA TYR A 60 12.10 7.17 7.63
C TYR A 60 13.48 7.82 7.59
N HIS A 61 13.80 8.63 8.61
CA HIS A 61 15.15 9.17 8.77
C HIS A 61 16.09 8.16 9.42
N SER A 62 17.18 7.83 8.71
CA SER A 62 18.26 7.01 9.29
C SER A 62 18.87 7.69 10.51
N SER A 63 19.31 6.88 11.48
CA SER A 63 19.90 7.39 12.72
C SER A 63 21.26 8.03 12.42
N PRO A 64 21.61 9.18 13.01
CA PRO A 64 22.96 9.72 12.93
C PRO A 64 24.05 8.76 13.45
N TRP A 65 23.63 7.77 14.24
CA TRP A 65 24.50 6.76 14.85
C TRP A 65 24.62 5.47 14.02
N ASP A 66 23.94 5.38 12.87
CA ASP A 66 24.07 4.24 11.97
C ASP A 66 25.49 4.19 11.38
N LYS A 67 26.23 3.12 11.66
CA LYS A 67 27.66 2.96 11.27
C LYS A 67 27.87 2.76 9.77
N LYS A 68 26.82 2.44 9.02
CA LYS A 68 26.83 2.21 7.57
C LYS A 68 25.55 2.79 6.97
N PRO A 69 25.63 3.39 5.77
CA PRO A 69 24.44 3.79 5.04
C PRO A 69 23.56 2.56 4.78
N LYS A 70 22.24 2.75 4.83
CA LYS A 70 21.25 1.68 4.61
C LYS A 70 21.16 1.25 3.15
N LEU A 71 21.48 2.18 2.25
CA LEU A 71 21.47 2.01 0.80
C LEU A 71 22.82 2.47 0.25
N THR A 72 23.24 1.85 -0.83
CA THR A 72 24.27 2.40 -1.72
C THR A 72 23.73 3.64 -2.44
N ASP A 73 24.64 4.44 -3.02
CA ASP A 73 24.25 5.62 -3.78
C ASP A 73 23.36 5.23 -4.99
N ASP A 74 23.69 4.13 -5.67
CA ASP A 74 22.90 3.64 -6.81
C ASP A 74 21.49 3.17 -6.41
N GLU A 75 21.37 2.43 -5.30
CA GLU A 75 20.06 2.00 -4.76
C GLU A 75 19.21 3.20 -4.32
N SER A 76 19.85 4.19 -3.68
CA SER A 76 19.19 5.44 -3.27
C SER A 76 18.67 6.21 -4.48
N GLU A 77 19.49 6.41 -5.51
CA GLU A 77 19.08 7.11 -6.73
C GLU A 77 18.02 6.33 -7.51
N GLN A 78 18.07 5.00 -7.50
CA GLN A 78 17.03 4.18 -8.11
C GLN A 78 15.69 4.32 -7.38
N LEU A 79 15.67 4.19 -6.06
CA LEU A 79 14.42 4.38 -5.28
C LEU A 79 13.84 5.79 -5.45
N LYS A 80 14.68 6.83 -5.52
CA LYS A 80 14.21 8.19 -5.83
C LYS A 80 13.50 8.26 -7.18
N ARG A 81 14.07 7.63 -8.21
CA ARG A 81 13.44 7.55 -9.54
C ARG A 81 12.12 6.81 -9.48
N ASP A 82 12.02 5.75 -8.70
CA ASP A 82 10.79 4.98 -8.59
C ASP A 82 9.72 5.76 -7.83
N TRP A 83 10.06 6.44 -6.73
CA TRP A 83 9.15 7.35 -6.03
C TRP A 83 8.67 8.52 -6.90
N LEU A 84 9.55 9.10 -7.74
CA LEU A 84 9.16 10.12 -8.72
C LEU A 84 8.09 9.61 -9.70
N LYS A 85 8.22 8.36 -10.19
CA LYS A 85 7.22 7.75 -11.05
C LYS A 85 5.88 7.58 -10.33
N VAL A 86 5.89 7.11 -9.08
CA VAL A 86 4.67 6.96 -8.28
C VAL A 86 3.98 8.31 -8.10
N ALA A 87 4.73 9.32 -7.65
CA ALA A 87 4.20 10.65 -7.40
C ALA A 87 3.62 11.29 -8.67
N GLN A 88 4.34 11.14 -9.80
CA GLN A 88 3.87 11.61 -11.10
C GLN A 88 2.55 10.92 -11.50
N TYR A 89 2.50 9.59 -11.40
CA TYR A 89 1.31 8.82 -11.75
C TYR A 89 0.09 9.19 -10.91
N ILE A 90 0.28 9.39 -9.59
CA ILE A 90 -0.79 9.84 -8.68
C ILE A 90 -1.29 11.23 -9.10
N SER A 91 -0.37 12.18 -9.34
CA SER A 91 -0.73 13.58 -9.68
C SER A 91 -1.42 13.72 -11.05
N GLU A 92 -1.12 12.83 -11.99
CA GLU A 92 -1.67 12.85 -13.36
C GLU A 92 -2.98 12.06 -13.50
N THR A 93 -3.37 11.27 -12.50
CA THR A 93 -4.54 10.39 -12.57
C THR A 93 -5.65 10.89 -11.67
N ASP A 94 -6.69 11.48 -12.26
CA ASP A 94 -7.85 12.05 -11.55
C ASP A 94 -8.66 11.02 -10.74
N SER A 95 -8.47 9.72 -11.00
CA SER A 95 -9.18 8.64 -10.30
C SER A 95 -8.50 8.19 -9.01
N ILE A 96 -7.40 8.86 -8.60
CA ILE A 96 -6.67 8.57 -7.38
C ILE A 96 -6.80 9.77 -6.44
N GLU A 97 -7.25 9.48 -5.22
CA GLU A 97 -7.24 10.42 -4.11
C GLU A 97 -6.35 9.85 -3.00
N LEU A 98 -5.56 10.71 -2.38
CA LEU A 98 -4.73 10.36 -1.22
C LEU A 98 -5.04 11.32 -0.08
N ASP A 99 -5.65 10.79 0.97
CA ASP A 99 -5.91 11.52 2.20
C ASP A 99 -5.06 10.95 3.34
N GLU A 100 -4.21 11.80 3.93
CA GLU A 100 -3.15 11.41 4.85
C GLU A 100 -2.31 10.21 4.34
N ASN A 101 -2.64 9.00 4.78
CA ASN A 101 -1.99 7.74 4.39
C ASN A 101 -2.90 6.81 3.58
N THR A 102 -4.17 7.19 3.39
CA THR A 102 -5.23 6.39 2.78
C THR A 102 -5.36 6.73 1.30
N PHE A 103 -5.09 5.76 0.45
CA PHE A 103 -5.43 5.81 -0.96
C PHE A 103 -6.91 5.46 -1.16
N THR A 104 -7.57 6.23 -2.03
CA THR A 104 -8.85 5.88 -2.64
C THR A 104 -8.66 5.86 -4.15
N VAL A 105 -8.89 4.72 -4.78
CA VAL A 105 -8.75 4.53 -6.23
C VAL A 105 -10.10 4.18 -6.83
N ILE A 106 -10.50 4.94 -7.85
CA ILE A 106 -11.68 4.66 -8.67
C ILE A 106 -11.23 3.96 -9.95
N GLY A 107 -11.66 2.71 -10.12
CA GLY A 107 -11.42 1.90 -11.30
C GLY A 107 -12.19 2.39 -12.52
N GLN A 108 -11.72 2.01 -13.71
CA GLN A 108 -12.32 2.37 -15.01
C GLN A 108 -13.78 1.96 -15.15
N HIS A 109 -14.20 0.89 -14.46
CA HIS A 109 -15.56 0.37 -14.44
C HIS A 109 -16.33 0.74 -13.17
N GLY A 110 -15.83 1.73 -12.40
CA GLY A 110 -16.51 2.34 -11.26
C GLY A 110 -16.28 1.63 -9.92
N SER A 111 -15.45 0.58 -9.90
CA SER A 111 -15.05 -0.05 -8.64
C SER A 111 -14.27 0.92 -7.77
N LYS A 112 -14.57 0.97 -6.48
CA LYS A 112 -13.86 1.82 -5.52
C LYS A 112 -13.02 0.94 -4.60
N PHE A 113 -11.72 1.22 -4.57
CA PHE A 113 -10.73 0.53 -3.76
C PHE A 113 -10.12 1.49 -2.75
N ARG A 114 -9.89 1.01 -1.53
CA ARG A 114 -9.24 1.81 -0.47
C ARG A 114 -8.23 1.01 0.30
N PHE A 115 -7.09 1.62 0.62
CA PHE A 115 -6.03 1.03 1.41
C PHE A 115 -5.15 2.11 2.02
N ASP A 116 -4.53 1.83 3.15
CA ASP A 116 -3.49 2.67 3.74
C ASP A 116 -2.12 2.25 3.23
N ILE A 117 -1.16 3.17 3.23
CA ILE A 117 0.26 2.82 3.16
C ILE A 117 1.02 3.26 4.40
N SER A 118 1.97 2.42 4.79
CA SER A 118 3.02 2.76 5.73
C SER A 118 4.32 2.98 4.95
N LEU A 119 4.79 4.22 4.86
CA LEU A 119 6.11 4.52 4.31
C LEU A 119 7.25 3.90 5.13
N GLU A 120 7.22 4.02 6.46
CA GLU A 120 8.30 3.53 7.34
C GLU A 120 8.51 2.01 7.26
N PHE A 121 7.42 1.26 7.20
CA PHE A 121 7.44 -0.21 7.18
C PHE A 121 7.32 -0.83 5.79
N HIS A 122 7.12 -0.02 4.74
CA HIS A 122 6.88 -0.47 3.37
C HIS A 122 5.75 -1.52 3.27
N ARG A 123 4.56 -1.16 3.76
CA ARG A 123 3.38 -2.03 3.80
C ARG A 123 2.13 -1.28 3.36
N TRP A 124 1.20 -1.96 2.70
CA TRP A 124 -0.20 -1.53 2.65
C TRP A 124 -0.97 -2.13 3.81
N LEU A 125 -2.09 -1.52 4.19
CA LEU A 125 -2.95 -1.91 5.30
C LEU A 125 -4.40 -1.64 4.90
N PRO A 126 -5.39 -2.17 5.65
CA PRO A 126 -6.78 -1.76 5.51
C PRO A 126 -6.88 -0.23 5.69
N PRO A 127 -7.83 0.42 5.01
CA PRO A 127 -7.94 1.88 5.06
C PRO A 127 -8.21 2.37 6.49
N ASN A 128 -7.59 3.50 6.86
CA ASN A 128 -7.68 4.14 8.18
C ASN A 128 -7.26 3.24 9.35
N SER A 129 -6.27 2.36 9.14
CA SER A 129 -5.81 1.40 10.15
C SER A 129 -4.34 1.51 10.51
N LEU A 130 -3.56 2.36 9.83
CA LEU A 130 -2.13 2.54 10.10
C LEU A 130 -1.82 2.78 11.58
N ASP A 131 -2.50 3.73 12.21
CA ASP A 131 -2.27 4.08 13.63
C ASP A 131 -2.53 2.91 14.57
N ARG A 132 -3.60 2.14 14.31
CA ARG A 132 -3.95 0.95 15.09
C ARG A 132 -2.83 -0.10 15.02
N HIS A 133 -2.20 -0.23 13.86
CA HIS A 133 -1.18 -1.25 13.60
C HIS A 133 0.26 -0.78 13.85
N TYR A 134 0.50 0.52 14.07
CA TYR A 134 1.84 1.10 14.14
C TYR A 134 2.77 0.38 15.15
N THR A 135 2.27 0.14 16.36
CA THR A 135 3.04 -0.56 17.40
C THR A 135 3.36 -2.00 17.02
N ALA A 136 2.39 -2.69 16.41
CA ALA A 136 2.54 -4.06 15.96
C ALA A 136 3.56 -4.17 14.81
N LEU A 137 3.48 -3.27 13.83
CA LEU A 137 4.45 -3.18 12.72
C LEU A 137 5.87 -2.91 13.22
N ARG A 138 6.02 -2.03 14.21
CA ARG A 138 7.31 -1.79 14.86
C ARG A 138 7.85 -3.02 15.57
N ASN A 139 7.00 -3.77 16.27
CA ASN A 139 7.38 -5.04 16.89
C ASN A 139 7.85 -6.06 15.85
N ILE A 140 7.10 -6.21 14.76
CA ILE A 140 7.42 -7.12 13.65
C ILE A 140 8.79 -6.75 13.04
N ARG A 141 9.02 -5.48 12.73
CA ARG A 141 10.32 -4.99 12.19
C ARG A 141 11.48 -5.30 13.12
N ASN A 142 11.28 -5.18 14.42
CA ASN A 142 12.30 -5.46 15.43
C ASN A 142 12.47 -6.96 15.75
N GLY A 143 11.72 -7.85 15.07
CA GLY A 143 11.73 -9.30 15.33
C GLY A 143 11.01 -9.71 16.62
N ALA A 144 10.32 -8.77 17.28
CA ALA A 144 9.58 -9.03 18.51
C ALA A 144 8.23 -9.68 18.20
N ARG A 145 8.13 -11.00 18.40
CA ARG A 145 6.84 -11.72 18.23
C ARG A 145 5.93 -11.65 19.46
N ASN A 146 6.50 -11.36 20.64
CA ASN A 146 5.79 -11.24 21.92
C ASN A 146 4.80 -12.38 22.23
N LYS A 147 5.13 -13.63 21.83
CA LYS A 147 4.26 -14.81 21.98
C LYS A 147 3.80 -15.08 23.42
N HIS A 148 4.54 -14.59 24.41
CA HIS A 148 4.25 -14.74 25.83
C HIS A 148 3.20 -13.75 26.35
N VAL A 149 2.90 -12.68 25.61
CA VAL A 149 1.81 -11.73 25.91
C VAL A 149 0.75 -11.89 24.82
N LEU A 150 -0.33 -12.60 25.14
CA LEU A 150 -1.38 -12.96 24.17
C LEU A 150 -1.89 -11.74 23.37
N GLY A 151 -2.20 -10.63 24.05
CA GLY A 151 -2.69 -9.42 23.38
C GLY A 151 -1.71 -8.88 22.33
N ASN A 152 -0.43 -8.79 22.66
CA ASN A 152 0.60 -8.34 21.71
C ASN A 152 0.80 -9.35 20.57
N HIS A 153 0.70 -10.65 20.87
CA HIS A 153 0.82 -11.69 19.85
C HIS A 153 -0.32 -11.61 18.83
N ILE A 154 -1.56 -11.45 19.31
CA ILE A 154 -2.74 -11.29 18.45
C ILE A 154 -2.63 -10.02 17.61
N ALA A 155 -2.29 -8.87 18.22
CA ALA A 155 -2.10 -7.62 17.48
C ALA A 155 -1.01 -7.73 16.39
N ASN A 156 0.09 -8.42 16.67
CA ASN A 156 1.13 -8.68 15.67
C ASN A 156 0.65 -9.60 14.53
N LEU A 157 -0.17 -10.62 14.84
CA LEU A 157 -0.76 -11.49 13.81
C LEU A 157 -1.75 -10.72 12.94
N GLU A 158 -2.60 -9.92 13.58
CA GLU A 158 -3.57 -9.06 12.91
C GLU A 158 -2.87 -8.08 11.96
N ALA A 159 -1.84 -7.37 12.42
CA ALA A 159 -1.05 -6.48 11.58
C ALA A 159 -0.42 -7.21 10.39
N CYS A 160 0.12 -8.42 10.58
CA CYS A 160 0.66 -9.24 9.48
C CYS A 160 -0.40 -9.63 8.45
N LEU A 161 -1.62 -9.99 8.89
CA LEU A 161 -2.70 -10.40 8.00
C LEU A 161 -3.30 -9.20 7.27
N ALA A 162 -3.49 -8.10 7.99
CA ALA A 162 -3.96 -6.82 7.48
C ALA A 162 -3.07 -6.31 6.34
N THR A 163 -1.77 -6.64 6.32
CA THR A 163 -0.84 -6.13 5.30
C THR A 163 -1.08 -6.59 3.86
N TRP A 164 -2.23 -7.17 3.56
CA TRP A 164 -2.59 -7.65 2.22
C TRP A 164 -4.02 -7.29 1.83
N GLU A 165 -4.76 -6.66 2.73
CA GLU A 165 -6.19 -6.41 2.57
C GLU A 165 -6.42 -5.07 1.88
N ILE A 166 -7.28 -5.08 0.85
CA ILE A 166 -7.82 -3.88 0.24
C ILE A 166 -9.33 -3.85 0.47
N GLU A 167 -9.86 -2.68 0.82
CA GLU A 167 -11.30 -2.51 0.94
C GLU A 167 -11.89 -2.31 -0.46
N THR A 168 -12.85 -3.14 -0.81
CA THR A 168 -13.71 -2.96 -1.98
C THR A 168 -15.05 -2.40 -1.52
N ASN A 169 -15.56 -1.34 -2.15
CA ASN A 169 -16.83 -0.69 -1.75
C ASN A 169 -18.09 -1.49 -2.14
N SER A 170 -17.96 -2.80 -2.31
CA SER A 170 -19.04 -3.71 -2.68
C SER A 170 -19.88 -4.04 -1.42
N GLU A 171 -21.20 -3.95 -1.53
CA GLU A 171 -22.10 -4.18 -0.39
C GLU A 171 -21.98 -5.63 0.13
N SER A 172 -21.65 -5.77 1.42
CA SER A 172 -21.71 -7.09 2.06
C SER A 172 -23.16 -7.51 2.25
N ILE A 173 -23.51 -8.68 1.76
CA ILE A 173 -24.85 -9.30 1.91
C ILE A 173 -25.06 -9.94 3.30
N GLY A 174 -24.16 -9.67 4.25
CA GLY A 174 -24.08 -10.35 5.55
C GLY A 174 -23.17 -11.58 5.50
N PHE A 175 -22.58 -11.94 6.64
CA PHE A 175 -21.67 -13.09 6.82
C PHE A 175 -20.31 -13.02 6.10
N GLY A 176 -19.89 -11.84 5.62
CA GLY A 176 -18.57 -11.64 5.00
C GLY A 176 -18.48 -12.09 3.53
N PHE A 177 -19.61 -12.42 2.92
CA PHE A 177 -19.69 -12.64 1.48
C PHE A 177 -20.06 -11.35 0.78
N VAL A 178 -19.49 -11.15 -0.40
CA VAL A 178 -19.64 -9.95 -1.20
C VAL A 178 -19.86 -10.35 -2.67
N SER A 179 -20.82 -9.71 -3.33
CA SER A 179 -21.09 -9.95 -4.75
C SER A 179 -20.06 -9.28 -5.65
N PHE A 180 -19.72 -9.90 -6.77
CA PHE A 180 -18.91 -9.26 -7.80
C PHE A 180 -19.63 -8.03 -8.40
N PRO A 181 -18.90 -6.99 -8.82
CA PRO A 181 -19.49 -5.82 -9.48
C PRO A 181 -20.24 -6.16 -10.77
N GLU A 182 -21.19 -5.30 -11.16
CA GLU A 182 -22.07 -5.54 -12.31
C GLU A 182 -21.32 -5.72 -13.64
N HIS A 183 -20.16 -5.09 -13.82
CA HIS A 183 -19.36 -5.21 -15.03
C HIS A 183 -18.72 -6.59 -15.19
N MET A 184 -18.58 -7.37 -14.10
CA MET A 184 -18.06 -8.74 -14.11
C MET A 184 -19.16 -9.75 -14.45
N THR A 185 -19.72 -9.63 -15.65
CA THR A 185 -20.91 -10.39 -16.09
C THR A 185 -20.74 -11.91 -16.04
N GLU A 186 -19.52 -12.42 -16.20
CA GLU A 186 -19.17 -13.84 -16.10
C GLU A 186 -19.27 -14.39 -14.67
N TYR A 187 -19.11 -13.54 -13.65
CA TYR A 187 -19.20 -13.91 -12.23
C TYR A 187 -20.54 -13.50 -11.61
N LYS A 188 -21.55 -13.25 -12.45
CA LYS A 188 -22.89 -12.89 -11.99
C LYS A 188 -23.45 -13.97 -11.07
N ASN A 189 -23.92 -13.56 -9.88
CA ASN A 189 -24.38 -14.42 -8.78
C ASN A 189 -23.29 -15.27 -8.10
N MET A 190 -22.01 -14.96 -8.34
CA MET A 190 -20.92 -15.49 -7.53
C MET A 190 -20.61 -14.53 -6.39
N GLU A 191 -20.01 -15.07 -5.34
CA GLU A 191 -19.62 -14.34 -4.14
C GLU A 191 -18.15 -14.62 -3.86
N TYR A 192 -17.44 -13.62 -3.34
CA TYR A 192 -16.07 -13.74 -2.84
C TYR A 192 -16.01 -13.35 -1.36
N GLN A 193 -14.90 -13.72 -0.72
CA GLN A 193 -14.50 -13.26 0.62
C GLN A 193 -13.21 -12.46 0.48
N ASP A 194 -13.06 -11.40 1.28
CA ASP A 194 -11.91 -10.50 1.47
C ASP A 194 -10.86 -10.38 0.36
N ALA A 195 -10.55 -9.15 -0.05
CA ALA A 195 -9.61 -8.93 -1.13
C ALA A 195 -8.16 -8.92 -0.67
N HIS A 196 -7.39 -9.96 -1.05
CA HIS A 196 -5.97 -10.05 -0.77
C HIS A 196 -5.12 -9.88 -2.04
N ILE A 197 -4.42 -8.76 -2.19
CA ILE A 197 -3.54 -8.54 -3.35
C ILE A 197 -2.08 -8.46 -2.90
N ILE A 198 -1.22 -9.19 -3.61
CA ILE A 198 0.23 -9.21 -3.42
C ILE A 198 0.88 -8.68 -4.71
N PRO A 199 1.17 -7.37 -4.81
CA PRO A 199 1.94 -6.84 -5.93
C PRO A 199 3.39 -7.35 -5.90
N GLN A 200 4.02 -7.46 -7.08
CA GLN A 200 5.29 -8.16 -7.30
C GLN A 200 6.45 -7.24 -7.75
N GLY A 201 6.52 -6.00 -7.25
CA GLY A 201 7.64 -5.10 -7.58
C GLY A 201 8.95 -5.48 -6.89
N GLU A 202 10.09 -5.10 -7.47
CA GLU A 202 11.42 -5.29 -6.86
C GLU A 202 11.63 -4.35 -5.67
N SER A 203 10.94 -3.20 -5.68
CA SER A 203 10.92 -2.22 -4.60
C SER A 203 9.49 -1.93 -4.13
N PHE A 204 9.37 -1.30 -2.96
CA PHE A 204 8.08 -0.85 -2.45
C PHE A 204 7.39 0.20 -3.37
N PRO A 205 8.05 1.27 -3.84
CA PRO A 205 7.42 2.21 -4.77
C PRO A 205 6.98 1.55 -6.08
N GLU A 206 7.77 0.60 -6.62
CA GLU A 206 7.37 -0.14 -7.81
C GLU A 206 6.13 -1.01 -7.54
N SER A 207 6.12 -1.74 -6.42
CA SER A 207 4.96 -2.54 -6.01
C SER A 207 3.71 -1.68 -5.82
N LEU A 208 3.86 -0.49 -5.22
CA LEU A 208 2.78 0.46 -5.03
C LEU A 208 2.26 0.97 -6.38
N LEU A 209 3.14 1.33 -7.31
CA LEU A 209 2.74 1.77 -8.65
C LEU A 209 1.97 0.68 -9.40
N MET A 210 2.49 -0.55 -9.41
CA MET A 210 1.82 -1.69 -10.04
C MET A 210 0.46 -1.96 -9.41
N MET A 211 0.37 -1.89 -8.08
CA MET A 211 -0.90 -2.07 -7.36
C MET A 211 -1.91 -1.00 -7.76
N ILE A 212 -1.54 0.28 -7.71
CA ILE A 212 -2.45 1.36 -8.10
C ILE A 212 -2.90 1.20 -9.56
N GLN A 213 -2.00 0.87 -10.49
CA GLN A 213 -2.35 0.62 -11.89
C GLN A 213 -3.35 -0.52 -12.04
N LEU A 214 -3.14 -1.63 -11.32
CA LEU A 214 -4.07 -2.76 -11.28
C LEU A 214 -5.45 -2.35 -10.74
N LEU A 215 -5.49 -1.50 -9.70
CA LEU A 215 -6.75 -0.99 -9.13
C LEU A 215 -7.46 -0.01 -10.08
N VAL A 216 -6.72 0.77 -10.86
CA VAL A 216 -7.29 1.67 -11.89
C VAL A 216 -7.92 0.86 -13.03
N GLU A 217 -7.28 -0.21 -13.49
CA GLU A 217 -7.85 -1.11 -14.51
C GLU A 217 -9.07 -1.89 -14.00
N ASP A 218 -9.08 -2.20 -12.70
CA ASP A 218 -10.11 -2.88 -11.89
C ASP A 218 -10.54 -4.30 -12.29
N VAL A 219 -10.63 -4.65 -13.57
CA VAL A 219 -11.12 -5.97 -14.04
C VAL A 219 -10.25 -7.10 -13.50
N GLU A 220 -8.93 -6.93 -13.57
CA GLU A 220 -8.00 -7.98 -13.17
C GLU A 220 -7.98 -8.22 -11.66
N VAL A 221 -8.31 -7.20 -10.85
CA VAL A 221 -8.54 -7.38 -9.41
C VAL A 221 -9.64 -8.41 -9.18
N TRP A 222 -10.77 -8.27 -9.88
CA TRP A 222 -11.90 -9.18 -9.74
C TRP A 222 -11.57 -10.60 -10.22
N ASN A 223 -10.78 -10.75 -11.29
CA ASN A 223 -10.28 -12.04 -11.72
C ASN A 223 -9.41 -12.71 -10.65
N ILE A 224 -8.48 -11.96 -10.04
CA ILE A 224 -7.65 -12.45 -8.94
C ILE A 224 -8.51 -12.93 -7.78
N LEU A 225 -9.52 -12.15 -7.37
CA LEU A 225 -10.43 -12.50 -6.29
C LEU A 225 -11.25 -13.75 -6.60
N HIS A 226 -11.73 -13.89 -7.84
CA HIS A 226 -12.44 -15.09 -8.26
C HIS A 226 -11.53 -16.34 -8.16
N GLN A 227 -10.28 -16.26 -8.62
CA GLN A 227 -9.34 -17.37 -8.52
C GLN A 227 -9.00 -17.72 -7.06
N GLN A 228 -8.86 -16.73 -6.19
CA GLN A 228 -8.66 -16.95 -4.76
C GLN A 228 -9.83 -17.67 -4.13
N GLU A 229 -11.06 -17.28 -4.47
CA GLU A 229 -12.27 -17.94 -3.97
C GLU A 229 -12.37 -19.40 -4.46
N LEU A 230 -12.06 -19.67 -5.72
CA LEU A 230 -12.01 -21.04 -6.25
C LEU A 230 -10.98 -21.89 -5.51
N ALA A 231 -9.78 -21.35 -5.28
CA ALA A 231 -8.73 -22.03 -4.53
C ALA A 231 -9.14 -22.29 -3.07
N ARG A 232 -9.79 -21.33 -2.42
CA ARG A 232 -10.31 -21.44 -1.06
C ARG A 232 -11.37 -22.52 -0.96
N ARG A 233 -12.35 -22.54 -1.87
CA ARG A 233 -13.40 -23.59 -1.94
C ARG A 233 -12.80 -24.96 -2.14
N LYS A 234 -11.88 -25.12 -3.10
CA LYS A 234 -11.19 -26.38 -3.35
C LYS A 234 -10.42 -26.85 -2.11
N SER A 235 -9.68 -25.96 -1.46
CA SER A 235 -8.99 -26.25 -0.21
C SER A 235 -9.98 -26.74 0.85
N ASN A 236 -11.05 -26.00 1.11
CA ASN A 236 -12.09 -26.39 2.07
C ASN A 236 -12.69 -27.76 1.76
N GLU A 237 -12.99 -28.08 0.50
CA GLU A 237 -13.47 -29.42 0.10
C GLU A 237 -12.45 -30.53 0.35
N GLU A 238 -11.17 -30.29 0.05
CA GLU A 238 -10.08 -31.24 0.35
C GLU A 238 -9.92 -31.44 1.86
N PHE A 239 -10.06 -30.36 2.63
CA PHE A 239 -10.06 -30.38 4.09
C PHE A 239 -11.24 -31.19 4.63
N ASP A 240 -12.46 -30.93 4.18
CA ASP A 240 -13.67 -31.63 4.62
C ASP A 240 -13.63 -33.12 4.27
N LYS A 241 -13.05 -33.48 3.12
CA LYS A 241 -12.80 -34.89 2.76
C LYS A 241 -11.79 -35.57 3.68
N LYS A 242 -10.74 -34.85 4.10
CA LYS A 242 -9.69 -35.39 4.98
C LYS A 242 -10.16 -35.52 6.42
N TRP A 243 -11.06 -34.64 6.88
CA TRP A 243 -11.58 -34.63 8.25
C TRP A 243 -13.11 -34.48 8.30
N PRO A 244 -13.88 -35.50 7.87
CA PRO A 244 -15.34 -35.40 7.71
C PRO A 244 -16.11 -35.22 9.03
N ASN A 245 -15.49 -35.53 10.16
CA ASN A 245 -16.09 -35.41 11.51
C ASN A 245 -15.60 -34.16 12.27
N GLY A 246 -14.98 -33.20 11.58
CA GLY A 246 -14.40 -32.01 12.17
C GLY A 246 -12.89 -32.13 12.39
N ARG A 247 -12.27 -30.98 12.65
CA ARG A 247 -10.82 -30.82 12.76
C ARG A 247 -10.32 -31.43 14.09
N PRO A 248 -9.25 -32.26 14.08
CA PRO A 248 -8.49 -32.57 15.29
C PRO A 248 -7.94 -31.29 15.93
N ASP A 249 -7.85 -31.19 17.25
CA ASP A 249 -7.41 -29.96 17.93
C ASP A 249 -6.00 -29.48 17.51
N ASP A 250 -5.17 -30.38 16.98
CA ASP A 250 -3.78 -30.15 16.56
C ASP A 250 -3.59 -30.04 15.04
N TRP A 251 -4.67 -29.96 14.25
CA TRP A 251 -4.63 -29.98 12.78
C TRP A 251 -3.71 -28.92 12.13
N MET A 252 -3.46 -27.79 12.81
CA MET A 252 -2.55 -26.75 12.31
C MET A 252 -1.06 -27.13 12.42
N TYR A 253 -0.75 -28.29 12.99
CA TYR A 253 0.61 -28.80 13.18
C TYR A 253 0.87 -30.15 12.49
N LEU A 254 -0.09 -30.67 11.70
CA LEU A 254 -0.02 -31.93 10.94
C LEU A 254 0.21 -31.69 9.44
#